data_AF-A0A4U1JK61-F1
#
_entry.id   AF-A0A4U1JK61-F1
#
_cell.length_a   1.000
_cell.length_b   1.000
_cell.length_c   1.000
_cell.angle_alpha   90.00
_cell.angle_beta   90.00
_cell.angle_gamma   90.00
#
_symmetry.space_group_name_H-M   'P 1'
#
loop_
_entity.id
_entity.type
_entity.pdbx_description
1 polymer ?
#
loop_
_entity_poly.entity_id
_entity_poly.type
_entity_poly.pdbx_seq_one_letter_code
_entity_poly.pdbx_strand_id
1 'polypeptide(L)'
;MTDPPDPALPPGLLDAIAKLLFRLLDRDATRELGELATPDGASMHLVATSGGAPGSIQWSLAERVPAGVAAYRLSRTTYDLLLRASAAAEGGIVANGTRFHLRAIWDGTRHVADAVQVA
;
A
#
# COMPACT_ATOMS: atom_id res chain seq x y z
N MET A 1 -11.08 -11.87 -18.27
CA MET A 1 -11.18 -10.85 -17.20
C MET A 1 -9.83 -10.19 -17.13
N THR A 2 -9.76 -8.91 -17.45
CA THR A 2 -8.55 -8.10 -17.20
C THR A 2 -8.38 -8.01 -15.69
N ASP A 3 -7.18 -8.31 -15.19
CA ASP A 3 -6.85 -8.01 -13.80
C ASP A 3 -7.14 -6.52 -13.55
N PRO A 4 -7.75 -6.16 -12.41
CA PRO A 4 -7.97 -4.75 -12.10
C PRO A 4 -6.62 -4.02 -12.12
N PRO A 5 -6.58 -2.78 -12.65
CA PRO A 5 -5.33 -2.03 -12.70
C PRO A 5 -4.77 -1.85 -11.30
N ASP A 6 -3.45 -1.97 -11.17
CA ASP A 6 -2.77 -1.70 -9.90
C ASP A 6 -3.09 -0.26 -9.46
N PRO A 7 -3.48 -0.04 -8.20
CA PRO A 7 -3.79 1.31 -7.75
C PRO A 7 -2.55 2.19 -7.84
N ALA A 8 -2.71 3.37 -8.43
CA ALA A 8 -1.64 4.36 -8.49
C ALA A 8 -1.33 4.90 -7.09
N LEU A 9 -0.07 5.20 -6.81
CA LEU A 9 0.31 5.92 -5.60
C LEU A 9 0.11 7.44 -5.81
N PRO A 10 -0.84 8.09 -5.13
CA PRO A 10 -1.07 9.51 -5.32
C PRO A 10 0.02 10.36 -4.65
N PRO A 11 0.20 11.61 -5.11
CA PRO A 11 1.08 12.56 -4.46
C PRO A 11 0.78 12.70 -2.96
N GLY A 12 1.82 12.69 -2.13
CA GLY A 12 1.71 12.87 -0.67
C GLY A 12 1.35 11.62 0.13
N LEU A 13 0.98 10.48 -0.51
CA LEU A 13 0.73 9.25 0.23
C LEU A 13 1.98 8.73 0.93
N LEU A 14 3.16 8.78 0.28
CA LEU A 14 4.42 8.40 0.92
C LEU A 14 4.73 9.28 2.13
N ASP A 15 4.53 10.60 2.02
CA ASP A 15 4.75 11.53 3.13
C ASP A 15 3.80 11.27 4.31
N ALA A 16 2.57 10.81 4.02
CA ALA A 16 1.64 10.38 5.05
C ALA A 16 2.10 9.06 5.71
N ILE A 17 2.48 8.05 4.91
CA ILE A 17 2.98 6.76 5.41
C ILE A 17 4.26 6.95 6.25
N ALA A 18 5.13 7.89 5.89
CA ALA A 18 6.36 8.19 6.64
C ALA A 18 6.11 8.68 8.08
N LYS A 19 4.89 9.12 8.39
CA LYS A 19 4.48 9.56 9.74
C LYS A 19 3.82 8.44 10.56
N LEU A 20 3.62 7.27 9.96
CA LEU A 20 2.93 6.14 10.56
C LEU A 20 3.91 5.02 10.94
N LEU A 21 3.52 4.24 11.93
CA LEU A 21 4.23 3.08 12.41
C LEU A 21 3.68 1.80 11.78
N PHE A 22 4.54 0.82 11.58
CA PHE A 22 4.12 -0.54 11.24
C PHE A 22 3.61 -1.27 12.48
N ARG A 23 2.36 -1.72 12.45
CA ARG A 23 1.79 -2.61 13.46
C ARG A 23 1.68 -4.02 12.88
N LEU A 24 2.43 -4.95 13.45
CA LEU A 24 2.36 -6.37 13.10
C LEU A 24 0.97 -6.92 13.44
N LEU A 25 0.33 -7.57 12.48
CA LEU A 25 -0.94 -8.28 12.66
C LEU A 25 -0.77 -9.79 12.54
N ASP A 26 0.15 -10.21 11.68
CA ASP A 26 0.30 -11.61 11.28
C ASP A 26 1.75 -11.89 10.91
N ARG A 27 2.22 -13.09 11.23
CA ARG A 27 3.56 -13.55 10.86
C ARG A 27 3.48 -15.02 10.51
N ASP A 28 3.95 -15.37 9.32
CA ASP A 28 4.19 -16.74 8.91
C ASP A 28 5.70 -16.98 8.72
N ALA A 29 6.06 -18.15 8.20
CA ALA A 29 7.47 -18.52 8.00
C ALA A 29 8.18 -17.68 6.92
N THR A 30 7.44 -17.00 6.05
CA THR A 30 8.00 -16.30 4.88
C THR A 30 7.84 -14.78 4.94
N ARG A 31 6.90 -14.26 5.75
CA ARG A 31 6.64 -12.82 5.83
C ARG A 31 5.93 -12.38 7.11
N GLU A 32 6.14 -11.10 7.40
CA GLU A 32 5.38 -10.34 8.38
C GLU A 32 4.37 -9.45 7.66
N LEU A 33 3.10 -9.56 8.02
CA LEU A 33 2.04 -8.72 7.51
C LEU A 33 1.51 -7.83 8.63
N GLY A 34 1.36 -6.55 8.31
CA GLY A 34 0.88 -5.56 9.25
C GLY A 34 -0.01 -4.52 8.60
N GLU A 35 -0.42 -3.58 9.42
CA GLU A 35 -1.09 -2.37 8.99
C GLU A 35 -0.32 -1.14 9.46
N LEU A 36 -0.78 0.02 9.02
CA LEU A 36 -0.23 1.28 9.47
C LEU A 36 -1.00 1.73 10.72
N ALA A 37 -0.29 2.34 11.66
CA ALA A 37 -0.87 2.93 12.84
C ALA A 37 -0.27 4.30 13.12
N THR A 38 -1.07 5.21 13.65
CA THR A 38 -0.57 6.47 14.19
C THR A 38 0.29 6.22 15.44
N PRO A 39 1.15 7.17 15.84
CA PRO A 39 2.01 7.00 17.03
C PRO A 39 1.26 6.74 18.35
N ASP A 40 0.00 7.18 18.46
CA ASP A 40 -0.89 6.90 19.60
C ASP A 40 -1.63 5.54 19.48
N GLY A 41 -1.40 4.79 18.41
CA GLY A 41 -1.87 3.42 18.23
C GLY A 41 -3.19 3.27 17.46
N ALA A 42 -3.78 4.36 16.94
CA ALA A 42 -4.96 4.25 16.09
C ALA A 42 -4.63 3.63 14.73
N SER A 43 -5.52 2.78 14.21
CA SER A 43 -5.33 2.12 12.91
C SER A 43 -5.46 3.12 11.76
N MET A 44 -4.58 3.00 10.77
CA MET A 44 -4.70 3.62 9.46
C MET A 44 -4.70 2.53 8.40
N HIS A 45 -5.85 2.33 7.78
CA HIS A 45 -6.04 1.28 6.79
C HIS A 45 -5.60 1.75 5.41
N LEU A 46 -4.73 0.97 4.77
CA LEU A 46 -4.42 1.16 3.35
C LEU A 46 -5.56 0.57 2.51
N VAL A 47 -6.15 1.36 1.64
CA VAL A 47 -7.29 0.97 0.81
C VAL A 47 -7.08 1.38 -0.64
N ALA A 48 -7.71 0.67 -1.56
CA ALA A 48 -7.77 1.04 -2.97
C ALA A 48 -9.11 1.73 -3.25
N THR A 49 -9.08 2.97 -3.75
CA THR A 49 -10.27 3.81 -3.99
C THR A 49 -10.24 4.40 -5.40
N SER A 50 -11.36 4.90 -5.89
CA SER A 50 -11.41 5.63 -7.16
C SER A 50 -10.43 6.81 -7.17
N GLY A 51 -9.65 6.93 -8.25
CA GLY A 51 -8.76 8.06 -8.50
C GLY A 51 -9.45 9.26 -9.12
N GLY A 52 -8.67 10.30 -9.43
CA GLY A 52 -9.17 11.55 -10.01
C GLY A 52 -9.62 11.43 -11.48
N ALA A 53 -9.16 10.41 -12.20
CA ALA A 53 -9.57 10.14 -13.58
C ALA A 53 -10.65 9.03 -13.64
N PRO A 54 -11.60 9.10 -14.58
CA PRO A 54 -12.60 8.04 -14.77
C PRO A 54 -11.95 6.67 -14.95
N GLY A 55 -12.37 5.70 -14.13
CA GLY A 55 -11.84 4.33 -14.16
C GLY A 55 -10.46 4.12 -13.52
N SER A 56 -9.82 5.18 -13.02
CA SER A 56 -8.56 5.06 -12.27
C SER A 56 -8.81 4.60 -10.84
N ILE A 57 -7.86 3.84 -10.28
CA ILE A 57 -7.84 3.43 -8.88
C ILE A 57 -6.53 3.96 -8.28
N GLN A 58 -6.58 4.41 -7.04
CA GLN A 58 -5.43 4.91 -6.30
C GLN A 58 -5.40 4.36 -4.88
N TRP A 59 -4.20 4.29 -4.30
CA TRP A 59 -4.00 3.98 -2.89
C TRP A 59 -4.41 5.17 -2.02
N SER A 60 -5.05 4.90 -0.88
CA SER A 60 -5.44 5.90 0.11
C SER A 60 -5.30 5.34 1.52
N LEU A 61 -5.19 6.23 2.51
CA LEU A 61 -5.27 5.88 3.93
C LEU A 61 -6.65 6.24 4.47
N ALA A 62 -7.21 5.37 5.30
CA ALA A 62 -8.50 5.59 5.94
C ALA A 62 -8.49 5.14 7.40
N GLU A 63 -9.03 5.96 8.30
CA GLU A 63 -9.24 5.59 9.71
C GLU A 63 -10.32 4.51 9.87
N ARG A 64 -11.25 4.43 8.92
CA ARG A 64 -12.28 3.40 8.83
C ARG A 64 -12.39 2.89 7.41
N VAL A 65 -12.44 1.57 7.25
CA VAL A 65 -12.61 0.93 5.94
C VAL A 65 -13.99 1.24 5.38
N PRO A 66 -14.10 1.85 4.19
CA PRO A 66 -15.40 2.10 3.55
C PRO A 66 -16.15 0.79 3.27
N ALA A 67 -17.48 0.85 3.26
CA ALA A 67 -18.31 -0.31 2.96
C ALA A 67 -18.01 -0.86 1.55
N GLY A 68 -17.81 -2.18 1.45
CA GLY A 68 -17.47 -2.84 0.19
C GLY A 68 -16.04 -2.65 -0.30
N VAL A 69 -15.16 -2.01 0.50
CA VAL A 69 -13.74 -1.82 0.18
C VAL A 69 -12.90 -2.75 1.06
N ALA A 70 -11.84 -3.33 0.49
CA ALA A 70 -10.88 -4.12 1.23
C ALA A 70 -9.79 -3.24 1.88
N ALA A 71 -9.40 -3.56 3.10
CA ALA A 71 -8.18 -3.06 3.71
C ALA A 71 -7.00 -3.99 3.37
N TYR A 72 -5.92 -3.41 2.88
CA TYR A 72 -4.73 -4.11 2.47
C TYR A 72 -3.69 -4.10 3.59
N ARG A 73 -3.16 -5.27 3.89
CA ARG A 73 -2.01 -5.42 4.79
C ARG A 73 -0.72 -5.20 4.01
N LEU A 74 0.25 -4.56 4.63
CA LEU A 74 1.58 -4.39 4.06
C LEU A 74 2.50 -5.49 4.56
N SER A 75 3.35 -6.04 3.70
CA SER A 75 4.52 -6.75 4.18
C SER A 75 5.49 -5.80 4.85
N ARG A 76 6.24 -6.26 5.87
CA ARG A 76 7.27 -5.45 6.53
C ARG A 76 8.29 -4.90 5.53
N THR A 77 8.71 -5.72 4.57
CA THR A 77 9.61 -5.32 3.48
C THR A 77 9.03 -4.19 2.65
N THR A 78 7.75 -4.27 2.27
CA THR A 78 7.08 -3.21 1.50
C THR A 78 6.99 -1.92 2.31
N TYR A 79 6.63 -2.00 3.59
CA TYR A 79 6.62 -0.83 4.48
C TYR A 79 8.01 -0.16 4.57
N ASP A 80 9.06 -0.94 4.85
CA ASP A 80 10.42 -0.42 4.97
C ASP A 80 10.93 0.19 3.64
N LEU A 81 10.47 -0.34 2.50
CA LEU A 81 10.75 0.22 1.18
C LEU A 81 10.02 1.54 0.95
N LEU A 82 8.73 1.63 1.29
CA LEU A 82 7.92 2.85 1.17
C LEU A 82 8.53 4.01 1.97
N LEU A 83 9.11 3.73 3.15
CA LEU A 83 9.79 4.74 3.98
C LEU A 83 11.04 5.35 3.33
N ARG A 84 11.63 4.67 2.34
CA ARG A 84 12.89 5.08 1.68
C ARG A 84 12.67 5.49 0.24
N ALA A 85 11.47 5.29 -0.29
CA ALA A 85 11.15 5.54 -1.67
C ALA A 85 10.74 7.00 -1.91
N SER A 86 10.83 7.43 -3.17
CA SER A 86 10.20 8.64 -3.67
C SER A 86 9.07 8.29 -4.64
N ALA A 87 8.07 9.17 -4.75
CA ALA A 87 6.98 8.97 -5.70
C ALA A 87 7.48 9.16 -7.13
N ALA A 88 7.02 8.30 -8.04
CA ALA A 88 7.26 8.41 -9.48
C ALA A 88 6.05 9.08 -10.18
N ALA A 89 6.26 9.70 -11.34
CA ALA A 89 5.23 10.48 -12.04
C ALA A 89 4.06 9.61 -12.53
N GLU A 90 4.31 8.32 -12.78
CA GLU A 90 3.36 7.32 -13.25
C GLU A 90 2.55 6.65 -12.12
N GLY A 91 2.66 7.13 -10.88
CA GLY A 91 2.00 6.51 -9.72
C GLY A 91 2.72 5.26 -9.19
N GLY A 92 3.98 5.06 -9.59
CA GLY A 92 4.91 4.11 -8.97
C GLY A 92 5.74 4.76 -7.87
N ILE A 93 6.75 4.03 -7.41
CA ILE A 93 7.74 4.50 -6.45
C ILE A 93 9.15 4.14 -6.92
N VAL A 94 10.14 4.94 -6.53
CA VAL A 94 11.55 4.69 -6.82
C VAL A 94 12.31 4.54 -5.52
N ALA A 95 13.01 3.43 -5.34
CA ALA A 95 13.90 3.20 -4.21
C ALA A 95 15.25 2.70 -4.71
N ASN A 96 16.35 3.33 -4.28
CA ASN A 96 17.72 2.99 -4.69
C ASN A 96 17.91 2.87 -6.21
N GLY A 97 17.28 3.77 -6.99
CA GLY A 97 17.34 3.77 -8.45
C GLY A 97 16.51 2.69 -9.14
N THR A 98 15.78 1.85 -8.39
CA THR A 98 14.89 0.81 -8.92
C THR A 98 13.44 1.27 -8.82
N ARG A 99 12.64 1.00 -9.87
CA ARG A 99 11.22 1.33 -9.93
C ARG A 99 10.36 0.19 -9.40
N PHE A 100 9.31 0.52 -8.67
CA PHE A 100 8.33 -0.41 -8.13
C PHE A 100 6.90 0.12 -8.31
N HIS A 101 5.93 -0.79 -8.40
CA HIS A 101 4.52 -0.49 -8.17
C HIS A 101 4.04 -1.19 -6.91
N LEU A 102 3.10 -0.56 -6.21
CA LEU A 102 2.41 -1.19 -5.10
C LEU A 102 1.21 -1.95 -5.64
N ARG A 103 1.30 -3.29 -5.62
CA ARG A 103 0.33 -4.19 -6.22
C ARG A 103 -0.70 -4.65 -5.20
N ALA A 104 -1.96 -4.65 -5.60
CA ALA A 104 -3.05 -5.23 -4.84
C ALA A 104 -3.11 -6.75 -5.08
N ILE A 105 -2.87 -7.54 -4.05
CA ILE A 105 -2.78 -9.01 -4.12
C ILE A 105 -3.82 -9.64 -3.21
N TRP A 106 -4.46 -10.72 -3.67
CA TRP A 106 -5.18 -11.66 -2.82
C TRP A 106 -4.37 -12.95 -2.70
N ASP A 107 -3.95 -13.31 -1.49
CA ASP A 107 -3.11 -14.50 -1.26
C ASP A 107 -3.91 -15.78 -0.93
N GLY A 108 -5.22 -15.75 -1.14
CA GLY A 108 -6.15 -16.82 -0.76
C GLY A 108 -6.82 -16.60 0.60
N THR A 109 -6.23 -15.76 1.47
CA THR A 109 -6.75 -15.49 2.82
C THR A 109 -6.90 -14.00 3.11
N ARG A 110 -6.03 -13.15 2.55
CA ARG A 110 -5.87 -11.73 2.92
C ARG A 110 -5.66 -10.88 1.68
N HIS A 111 -6.11 -9.63 1.76
CA HIS A 111 -5.70 -8.58 0.85
C HIS A 111 -4.35 -8.01 1.30
N VAL A 112 -3.37 -8.06 0.40
CA VAL A 112 -1.98 -7.66 0.65
C VAL A 112 -1.56 -6.62 -0.38
N ALA A 113 -0.87 -5.58 0.07
CA ALA A 113 -0.20 -4.62 -0.78
C ALA A 113 1.30 -4.89 -0.74
N ASP A 114 1.89 -5.25 -1.88
CA ASP A 114 3.31 -5.56 -2.00
C ASP A 114 3.99 -4.70 -3.07
N ALA A 115 5.21 -4.24 -2.79
CA ALA A 115 6.03 -3.55 -3.77
C ALA A 115 6.62 -4.56 -4.75
N VAL A 116 6.28 -4.43 -6.02
CA VAL A 116 6.75 -5.28 -7.12
C VAL A 116 7.64 -4.46 -8.03
N GLN A 117 8.85 -4.95 -8.29
CA GLN A 117 9.80 -4.28 -9.18
C GLN A 117 9.27 -4.25 -10.62
N VAL A 118 9.48 -3.12 -11.28
CA VAL A 118 9.16 -2.92 -12.71
C VAL A 118 10.46 -2.96 -13.51
N ALA A 119 10.43 -3.65 -14.65
CA ALA A 119 11.56 -3.75 -15.57
C ALA A 119 11.74 -2.48 -16.41
#